data_AF-A0A3C1YSB5-F1
#
_entry.id   AF-A0A3C1YSB5-F1
#
_cell.length_a   1.000
_cell.length_b   1.000
_cell.length_c   1.000
_cell.angle_alpha   90.00
_cell.angle_beta   90.00
_cell.angle_gamma   90.00
#
_symmetry.space_group_name_H-M   'P 1'
#
loop_
_entity.id
_entity.type
_entity.pdbx_description
1 polymer ?
#
loop_
_entity_poly.entity_id
_entity_poly.type
_entity_poly.pdbx_seq_one_letter_code
_entity_poly.pdbx_strand_id
1 'polypeptide(L)' 'FAGDFHTFTTVWDSISMAWYVDGILYYAANATSPFDRRFHMLLNVAVGGNWPGSPDQFTLFPQRMIVDYVRVYKKAN' A
#
# COMPACT_ATOMS: atom_id res chain seq x y z
N PHE A 1 14.87 -1.26 -3.39
CA PHE A 1 13.58 -1.42 -2.71
C PHE A 1 13.21 -2.89 -2.50
N ALA A 2 13.17 -3.74 -3.54
CA ALA A 2 12.76 -5.15 -3.35
C ALA A 2 13.76 -6.05 -2.57
N GLY A 3 14.91 -5.51 -2.12
CA GLY A 3 15.95 -6.26 -1.41
C GLY A 3 15.82 -6.26 0.12
N ASP A 4 15.01 -5.36 0.68
CA ASP A 4 14.84 -5.18 2.12
C ASP A 4 13.36 -4.99 2.47
N PHE A 5 13.00 -5.17 3.75
CA PHE A 5 11.68 -4.81 4.25
C PHE A 5 11.56 -3.29 4.39
N HIS A 6 10.40 -2.77 3.97
CA HIS A 6 10.05 -1.37 4.10
C HIS A 6 8.66 -1.25 4.75
N THR A 7 8.45 -0.18 5.52
CA THR A 7 7.17 0.06 6.19
C THR A 7 6.32 1.04 5.38
N PHE A 8 5.22 0.55 4.83
CA PHE A 8 4.20 1.37 4.16
C PHE A 8 3.10 1.72 5.15
N THR A 9 2.86 3.01 5.39
CA THR A 9 1.85 3.47 6.35
C THR A 9 0.87 4.40 5.68
N THR A 10 -0.42 4.19 5.95
CA THR A 10 -1.48 5.15 5.65
C THR A 10 -2.03 5.70 6.96
N VAL A 11 -1.95 7.01 7.15
CA VAL A 11 -2.65 7.73 8.20
C VAL A 11 -3.92 8.31 7.59
N TRP A 12 -5.08 7.92 8.11
CA TRP A 12 -6.37 8.24 7.53
C TRP A 12 -7.35 8.67 8.62
N ASP A 13 -7.99 9.82 8.39
CA ASP A 13 -9.13 10.31 9.16
C ASP A 13 -10.25 10.82 8.23
N SER A 14 -11.30 11.42 8.80
CA SER A 14 -12.46 11.87 8.04
C SER A 14 -12.22 13.08 7.12
N ILE A 15 -11.01 13.64 7.14
CA ILE A 15 -10.66 14.88 6.41
C ILE A 15 -9.51 14.60 5.43
N SER A 16 -8.55 13.76 5.82
CA SER A 16 -7.32 13.55 5.08
C SER A 16 -6.81 12.11 5.10
N MET A 17 -6.01 11.79 4.09
CA MET A 17 -5.23 10.57 4.01
C MET A 17 -3.80 10.93 3.60
N ALA A 18 -2.84 10.39 4.34
CA ALA A 18 -1.42 10.59 4.10
C ALA A 18 -0.71 9.24 4.04
N TRP A 19 0.20 9.11 3.08
CA TRP A 19 0.98 7.90 2.83
C TRP A 19 2.44 8.14 3.13
N TYR A 20 3.05 7.19 3.81
CA TYR A 20 4.44 7.22 4.23
C TYR A 20 5.16 5.97 3.78
N VAL A 21 6.43 6.13 3.46
CA VAL A 21 7.39 5.04 3.24
C VAL A 21 8.51 5.21 4.25
N ASP A 22 8.70 4.22 5.10
CA ASP A 22 9.68 4.23 6.19
C ASP A 22 9.54 5.46 7.11
N GLY A 23 8.30 5.87 7.37
CA GLY A 23 7.96 7.03 8.21
C GLY A 23 8.14 8.39 7.53
N ILE A 24 8.62 8.43 6.29
CA ILE A 24 8.79 9.67 5.51
C ILE A 24 7.51 9.92 4.68
N LEU A 25 6.95 11.12 4.78
CA LEU A 25 5.75 11.52 4.03
C LEU A 25 6.05 11.48 2.52
N TYR A 26 5.25 10.71 1.78
CA TYR A 26 5.35 10.61 0.33
C TYR A 26 4.26 11.41 -0.37
N TYR A 27 3.01 11.31 0.12
CA TYR A 27 1.86 11.95 -0.49
C TYR A 27 0.74 12.19 0.53
N ALA A 28 -0.08 13.20 0.30
CA ALA A 28 -1.28 13.49 1.10
C ALA A 28 -2.41 14.01 0.21
N ALA A 29 -3.64 13.65 0.56
CA ALA A 29 -4.86 14.07 -0.13
C ALA A 29 -6.03 14.25 0.86
N ASN A 30 -7.07 14.97 0.43
CA ASN A 30 -8.33 15.02 1.17
C ASN A 30 -9.03 13.66 1.13
N ALA A 31 -9.51 13.19 2.27
CA ALA A 31 -10.22 11.92 2.44
C ALA A 31 -11.68 12.17 2.81
N THR A 32 -12.43 12.70 1.85
CA THR A 32 -13.89 12.78 1.92
C THR A 32 -14.50 11.56 1.23
N SER A 33 -15.82 11.54 1.02
CA SER A 33 -16.49 10.50 0.23
C SER A 33 -15.73 10.20 -1.07
N PRO A 34 -15.39 8.92 -1.36
CA PRO A 34 -15.93 7.70 -0.75
C PRO A 34 -15.11 7.13 0.43
N PHE A 35 -14.07 7.82 0.89
CA PHE A 35 -13.16 7.37 1.96
C PHE A 35 -13.66 7.76 3.36
N ASP A 36 -14.97 7.83 3.55
CA ASP A 36 -15.67 8.09 4.82
C ASP A 36 -16.48 6.87 5.29
N ARG A 37 -16.17 5.68 4.75
CA ARG A 37 -16.91 4.43 4.96
C ARG A 37 -16.01 3.31 5.46
N ARG A 38 -16.59 2.14 5.73
CA ARG A 38 -15.82 0.93 6.06
C ARG A 38 -15.14 0.36 4.81
N PHE A 39 -13.85 0.08 4.94
CA PHE A 39 -13.02 -0.60 3.93
C PHE A 39 -12.46 -1.90 4.52
N HIS A 40 -11.97 -2.78 3.65
CA HIS A 40 -11.18 -3.94 4.01
C HIS A 40 -9.79 -3.83 3.37
N MET A 41 -8.82 -4.59 3.89
CA MET A 41 -7.48 -4.64 3.32
C MET A 41 -7.40 -5.71 2.24
N LEU A 42 -6.66 -5.43 1.17
CA LEU A 42 -6.33 -6.36 0.10
C LEU A 42 -4.81 -6.37 -0.11
N LEU A 43 -4.22 -7.55 -0.12
CA LEU A 43 -2.81 -7.79 -0.39
C LEU A 43 -2.72 -8.84 -1.48
N ASN A 44 -2.16 -8.50 -2.64
CA ASN A 44 -2.03 -9.41 -3.77
C ASN A 44 -0.77 -9.11 -4.59
N VAL A 45 -0.29 -10.12 -5.32
CA VAL A 45 0.73 -9.97 -6.36
C VAL A 45 0.06 -10.29 -7.69
N ALA A 46 -0.30 -9.27 -8.46
CA ALA A 46 -0.80 -9.46 -9.81
C ALA A 46 0.36 -9.74 -10.79
N VAL A 47 0.08 -10.56 -11.80
CA VAL A 47 1.02 -10.86 -12.89
C VAL A 47 0.34 -10.45 -14.19
N GLY A 48 0.86 -9.41 -14.84
CA GLY A 48 0.24 -8.83 -16.03
C GLY A 48 -0.81 -7.75 -15.72
N GLY A 49 -1.25 -7.04 -16.76
CA GLY A 49 -2.37 -6.09 -16.72
C GLY A 49 -2.17 -4.88 -17.63
N ASN A 50 -3.21 -4.07 -17.81
CA ASN A 50 -3.15 -2.90 -18.70
C ASN A 50 -2.13 -1.85 -18.23
N TRP A 51 -1.99 -1.68 -16.91
CA TRP A 51 -1.05 -0.72 -16.34
C TRP A 51 0.38 -1.28 -16.21
N PRO A 52 0.61 -2.45 -15.60
CA PRO A 52 1.97 -2.99 -15.47
C PRO A 52 2.53 -3.60 -16.78
N GLY A 53 1.70 -3.82 -17.80
CA GLY A 53 2.06 -4.60 -18.98
C GLY A 53 2.11 -6.10 -18.70
N SER A 54 2.37 -6.90 -19.73
CA SER A 54 2.58 -8.35 -19.60
C SER A 54 4.03 -8.66 -19.22
N PRO A 55 4.30 -9.72 -18.44
CA PRO A 55 5.64 -10.26 -18.27
C PRO A 55 6.31 -10.53 -19.62
N ASP A 56 7.62 -10.32 -19.66
CA ASP A 56 8.47 -10.58 -20.83
C ASP A 56 9.61 -11.56 -20.49
N GLN A 57 10.53 -11.74 -21.43
CA GLN A 57 11.69 -12.63 -21.27
C GLN A 57 12.64 -12.23 -20.13
N PHE A 58 12.58 -10.98 -19.65
CA PHE A 58 13.39 -10.50 -18.55
C PHE A 58 12.67 -10.66 -17.20
N THR A 59 11.40 -11.06 -17.20
CA THR A 59 10.64 -11.27 -15.98
C THR A 59 11.03 -12.61 -15.34
N LEU A 60 11.72 -12.53 -14.21
CA LEU A 60 12.16 -13.72 -13.46
C LEU A 60 11.03 -14.29 -12.62
N PHE A 61 10.83 -15.60 -12.68
CA PHE A 61 9.89 -16.32 -11.83
C PHE A 61 10.60 -17.44 -11.04
N PRO A 62 10.14 -17.79 -9.82
CA PRO A 62 8.99 -17.21 -9.10
C PRO A 62 9.33 -15.87 -8.42
N GLN A 63 8.29 -15.05 -8.18
CA GLN A 63 8.38 -13.83 -7.35
C GLN A 63 7.54 -14.00 -6.08
N ARG A 64 7.91 -13.28 -5.02
CA ARG A 64 7.24 -13.34 -3.71
C ARG A 64 7.04 -11.94 -3.14
N MET A 65 5.85 -11.68 -2.62
CA MET A 65 5.61 -10.55 -1.71
C MET A 65 5.63 -11.10 -0.28
N ILE A 66 6.66 -10.73 0.47
CA ILE A 66 6.84 -11.19 1.84
C ILE A 66 6.34 -10.07 2.77
N VAL A 67 5.37 -10.39 3.62
CA VAL A 67 4.76 -9.45 4.56
C VAL A 67 5.07 -9.93 5.98
N ASP A 68 5.87 -9.16 6.70
CA ASP A 68 6.22 -9.44 8.10
C ASP A 68 5.04 -9.18 9.04
N TYR A 69 4.37 -8.03 8.87
CA TYR A 69 3.18 -7.69 9.65
C TYR A 69 2.21 -6.78 8.92
N VAL A 70 0.98 -6.78 9.42
CA VAL A 70 -0.03 -5.75 9.18
C VAL A 70 -0.51 -5.25 10.53
N ARG A 71 -0.49 -3.94 10.76
CA ARG A 71 -0.94 -3.32 12.01
C ARG A 71 -1.91 -2.19 11.70
N VAL A 72 -3.02 -2.16 12.43
CA VAL A 72 -4.04 -1.12 12.35
C VAL A 72 -4.14 -0.46 13.71
N TYR A 73 -4.03 0.86 13.74
CA TYR A 73 -4.11 1.65 14.97
C TYR A 73 -5.30 2.58 14.89
N LYS A 74 -5.90 2.84 16.04
CA LYS A 74 -6.88 3.91 16.21
C LYS A 74 -6.22 5.05 16.98
N LYS A 75 -6.45 6.30 16.58
CA LYS A 75 -6.00 7.46 17.33
C LYS A 75 -6.52 7.35 18.77
N ALA A 76 -5.61 7.45 19.74
CA ALA A 76 -5.98 7.54 21.14
C ALA A 76 -6.73 8.86 21.38
N ASN A 77 -7.71 8.83 22.27
CA ASN A 77 -8.46 10.02 22.68
C ASN A 77 -7.58 10.98 23.48
#